data_AF-A0A963T797-F1
#
_entry.id   AF-A0A963T797-F1
#
_cell.length_a   1.000
_cell.length_b   1.000
_cell.length_c   1.000
_cell.angle_alpha   90.00
_cell.angle_beta   90.00
_cell.angle_gamma   90.00
#
_symmetry.space_group_name_H-M   'P 1'
#
loop_
_entity.id
_entity.type
_entity.pdbx_description
1 polymer ?
#
loop_
_entity_poly.entity_id
_entity_poly.type
_entity_poly.pdbx_seq_one_letter_code
_entity_poly.pdbx_strand_id
1 'polypeptide(L)'
;ANTRSIPIAARIAERFADPLAAADIGELKIKISGCINACGHHHVGHIGILGVDKKGEEFYQITLGGSGAEDASIGAITGRGFSSGEVVDAVERLVDFYKHSRMPGERFLDAYRRLGADPFKEVLYGDASH
;
A
#
# COMPACT_ATOMS: atom_id res chain seq x y z
N ALA A 1 -13.93 15.27 -1.38
CA ALA A 1 -12.76 14.38 -1.51
C ALA A 1 -11.93 14.88 -2.68
N ASN A 2 -10.61 14.77 -2.62
CA ASN A 2 -9.73 15.29 -3.68
C ASN A 2 -9.58 14.27 -4.82
N THR A 3 -9.70 12.98 -4.50
CA THR A 3 -9.75 11.90 -5.49
C THR A 3 -10.80 10.85 -5.13
N ARG A 4 -11.08 9.97 -6.09
CA ARG A 4 -11.97 8.81 -5.96
C ARG A 4 -11.22 7.63 -5.34
N SER A 5 -11.64 7.19 -4.15
CA SER A 5 -11.05 6.04 -3.45
C SER A 5 -11.78 4.72 -3.72
N ILE A 6 -13.10 4.73 -3.93
CA ILE A 6 -13.92 3.52 -4.12
C ILE A 6 -13.47 2.69 -5.33
N PRO A 7 -13.24 3.27 -6.53
CA PRO A 7 -12.80 2.48 -7.68
C PRO A 7 -11.42 1.84 -7.48
N ILE A 8 -10.52 2.51 -6.75
CA ILE A 8 -9.20 1.96 -6.41
C ILE A 8 -9.35 0.79 -5.44
N ALA A 9 -10.14 0.96 -4.39
CA ALA A 9 -10.42 -0.11 -3.41
C ALA A 9 -11.02 -1.35 -4.08
N ALA A 10 -11.99 -1.17 -4.98
CA ALA A 10 -12.61 -2.25 -5.73
C ALA A 10 -11.61 -3.00 -6.61
N ARG A 11 -10.77 -2.28 -7.37
CA ARG A 11 -9.74 -2.89 -8.22
C ARG A 11 -8.67 -3.63 -7.43
N ILE A 12 -8.28 -3.13 -6.26
CA ILE A 12 -7.38 -3.85 -5.34
C ILE A 12 -8.05 -5.12 -4.83
N ALA A 13 -9.30 -5.05 -4.39
CA ALA A 13 -10.04 -6.22 -3.93
C ALA A 13 -10.20 -7.28 -5.02
N GLU A 14 -10.47 -6.86 -6.27
CA GLU A 14 -10.56 -7.75 -7.42
C GLU A 14 -9.21 -8.40 -7.76
N ARG A 15 -8.10 -7.65 -7.69
CA ARG A 15 -6.74 -8.17 -7.91
C ARG A 15 -6.39 -9.30 -6.93
N PHE A 16 -6.86 -9.22 -5.68
CA PHE A 16 -6.62 -10.21 -4.63
C PHE A 16 -7.86 -11.05 -4.30
N ALA A 17 -8.77 -11.24 -5.26
CA ALA A 17 -10.02 -11.97 -5.04
C ALA A 17 -9.86 -13.48 -4.93
N ASP A 18 -8.74 -14.06 -5.39
CA ASP A 18 -8.47 -15.50 -5.25
C ASP A 18 -8.31 -15.87 -3.76
N PRO A 19 -9.20 -16.73 -3.21
CA PRO A 19 -9.15 -17.12 -1.80
C PRO A 19 -7.83 -17.80 -1.41
N LEU A 20 -7.20 -18.55 -2.31
CA LEU A 20 -5.93 -19.24 -2.01
C LEU A 20 -4.80 -18.22 -1.92
N ALA A 21 -4.71 -17.30 -2.88
CA ALA A 21 -3.76 -16.19 -2.81
C ALA A 21 -3.98 -15.30 -1.57
N ALA A 22 -5.24 -14.98 -1.23
CA ALA A 22 -5.57 -14.17 -0.06
C ALA A 22 -5.19 -14.87 1.26
N ALA A 23 -5.45 -16.17 1.38
CA ALA A 23 -5.04 -16.96 2.53
C ALA A 23 -3.51 -17.02 2.66
N ASP A 24 -2.81 -17.17 1.53
CA ASP A 24 -1.35 -17.16 1.50
C ASP A 24 -0.78 -15.80 1.91
N ILE A 25 -1.40 -14.67 1.57
CA ILE A 25 -0.95 -13.32 2.00
C ILE A 25 -1.01 -13.16 3.53
N GLY A 26 -2.04 -13.70 4.18
CA GLY A 26 -2.26 -13.56 5.62
C GLY A 26 -2.74 -12.16 6.01
N GLU A 27 -2.36 -11.69 7.21
CA GLU A 27 -2.82 -10.39 7.70
C GLU A 27 -2.22 -9.22 6.89
N LEU A 28 -3.07 -8.55 6.11
CA LEU A 28 -2.73 -7.34 5.36
C LEU A 28 -3.85 -6.30 5.47
N LYS A 29 -3.53 -5.13 6.04
CA LYS A 29 -4.47 -4.01 6.17
C LYS A 29 -4.13 -2.93 5.15
N ILE A 30 -4.91 -2.86 4.07
CA ILE A 30 -4.84 -1.78 3.09
C ILE A 30 -5.89 -0.73 3.46
N LYS A 31 -5.48 0.54 3.58
CA LYS A 31 -6.37 1.64 3.97
C LYS A 31 -6.25 2.80 3.00
N ILE A 32 -7.38 3.28 2.50
CA ILE A 32 -7.43 4.27 1.41
C ILE A 32 -8.23 5.48 1.85
N SER A 33 -7.69 6.68 1.63
CA SER A 33 -8.41 7.96 1.83
C SER A 33 -8.34 8.78 0.56
N GLY A 34 -9.47 9.31 0.10
CA GLY A 34 -9.50 10.19 -1.08
C GLY A 34 -9.02 11.63 -0.83
N CYS A 35 -8.61 11.98 0.39
CA CYS A 35 -8.02 13.28 0.73
C CYS A 35 -7.27 13.19 2.07
N ILE A 36 -6.57 14.28 2.42
CA ILE A 36 -5.73 14.39 3.62
C ILE A 36 -6.50 14.25 4.95
N ASN A 37 -7.82 14.43 4.95
CA ASN A 37 -8.66 14.29 6.16
C ASN A 37 -8.68 12.87 6.73
N ALA A 38 -8.09 11.89 6.03
CA ALA A 38 -7.81 10.56 6.54
C ALA A 38 -9.03 9.78 7.07
N CYS A 39 -10.24 9.99 6.54
CA CYS A 39 -11.45 9.26 6.97
C CYS A 39 -11.33 7.73 6.82
N GLY A 40 -10.49 7.25 5.90
CA GLY A 40 -10.16 5.82 5.74
C GLY A 40 -8.98 5.36 6.60
N HIS A 41 -8.42 6.24 7.43
CA HIS A 41 -7.29 6.00 8.32
C HIS A 41 -6.03 5.47 7.60
N HIS A 42 -5.71 6.01 6.43
CA HIS A 42 -4.60 5.53 5.59
C HIS A 42 -3.25 5.51 6.32
N HIS A 43 -3.00 6.47 7.23
CA HIS A 43 -1.77 6.52 8.03
C HIS A 43 -1.52 5.29 8.91
N VAL A 44 -2.54 4.52 9.26
CA VAL A 44 -2.43 3.31 10.12
C VAL A 44 -2.74 2.02 9.35
N GLY A 45 -2.67 2.07 8.02
CA GLY A 45 -2.65 0.88 7.18
C GLY A 45 -1.23 0.33 7.07
N HIS A 46 -1.11 -1.00 6.97
CA HIS A 46 0.16 -1.64 6.60
C HIS A 46 0.63 -1.06 5.25
N ILE A 47 -0.34 -0.94 4.33
CA ILE A 47 -0.27 -0.14 3.11
C ILE A 47 -1.36 0.93 3.20
N GLY A 48 -0.95 2.18 3.34
CA GLY A 48 -1.83 3.35 3.28
C GLY A 48 -1.81 3.97 1.89
N ILE A 49 -2.96 4.45 1.43
CA ILE A 49 -3.11 5.12 0.13
C ILE A 49 -3.83 6.46 0.35
N LEU A 50 -3.15 7.55 0.01
CA LEU A 50 -3.67 8.92 0.07
C LEU A 50 -3.91 9.46 -1.34
N GLY A 51 -5.16 9.82 -1.62
CA GLY A 51 -5.56 10.58 -2.79
C GLY A 51 -5.09 12.03 -2.75
N VAL A 52 -4.39 12.46 -3.79
CA VAL A 52 -3.90 13.82 -4.00
C VAL A 52 -4.36 14.30 -5.38
N ASP A 53 -5.06 15.43 -5.43
CA ASP A 53 -5.34 16.12 -6.70
C ASP A 53 -4.18 17.06 -7.02
N LYS A 54 -3.68 16.99 -8.26
CA LYS A 54 -2.71 17.95 -8.78
C LYS A 54 -3.18 18.46 -10.13
N LYS A 55 -3.70 19.68 -10.15
CA LYS A 55 -4.20 20.37 -11.36
C LYS A 55 -5.33 19.59 -12.07
N GLY A 56 -6.21 18.95 -11.31
CA GLY A 56 -7.32 18.17 -11.85
C GLY A 56 -6.95 16.74 -12.25
N GLU A 57 -5.71 16.31 -12.02
CA GLU A 57 -5.28 14.93 -12.17
C GLU A 57 -5.18 14.23 -10.81
N GLU A 58 -5.74 13.02 -10.74
CA GLU A 58 -5.76 12.21 -9.52
C GLU A 58 -4.48 11.37 -9.39
N PHE A 59 -3.74 11.61 -8.31
CA PHE A 59 -2.59 10.80 -7.90
C PHE A 59 -2.86 10.11 -6.56
N TYR A 60 -2.14 9.03 -6.30
CA TYR A 60 -2.25 8.23 -5.11
C TYR A 60 -0.87 8.00 -4.50
N GLN A 61 -0.64 8.61 -3.34
CA GLN A 61 0.59 8.44 -2.59
C GLN A 61 0.48 7.23 -1.66
N ILE A 62 1.53 6.40 -1.65
CA ILE A 62 1.61 5.22 -0.78
C ILE A 62 2.37 5.57 0.50
N THR A 63 1.88 5.06 1.62
CA THR A 63 2.58 5.03 2.91
C THR A 63 2.72 3.58 3.39
N LEU A 64 3.84 3.23 4.02
CA LEU A 64 4.10 1.87 4.50
C LEU A 64 4.45 1.83 5.99
N GLY A 65 4.05 0.73 6.64
CA GLY A 65 4.43 0.45 8.03
C GLY A 65 3.52 1.03 9.10
N GLY A 66 2.30 1.45 8.74
CA GLY A 66 1.30 1.90 9.70
C GLY A 66 0.60 0.73 10.39
N SER A 67 0.21 0.91 11.65
CA SER A 67 -0.66 -0.01 12.40
C SER A 67 -1.50 0.76 13.41
N GLY A 68 -2.78 0.39 13.51
CA GLY A 68 -3.70 0.89 14.54
C GLY A 68 -4.01 -0.15 15.63
N ALA A 69 -3.27 -1.26 15.67
CA ALA A 69 -3.38 -2.27 16.71
C ALA A 69 -2.43 -1.95 17.89
N GLU A 70 -2.18 -2.93 18.77
CA GLU A 70 -1.29 -2.76 19.93
C GLU A 70 0.16 -2.41 19.53
N ASP A 71 0.59 -2.84 18.35
CA ASP A 71 1.87 -2.49 17.73
C ASP A 71 1.79 -1.19 16.92
N ALA A 72 1.20 -0.15 17.52
CA ALA A 72 0.83 1.09 16.84
C ALA A 72 2.02 1.80 16.17
N SER A 73 1.83 2.21 14.93
CA SER A 73 2.81 2.99 14.16
C SER A 73 2.13 3.82 13.07
N ILE A 74 2.76 4.92 12.69
CA ILE A 74 2.32 5.73 11.55
C ILE A 74 3.12 5.32 10.31
N GLY A 75 2.42 5.09 9.21
CA GLY A 75 3.03 4.76 7.94
C GLY A 75 3.85 5.92 7.38
N ALA A 76 5.02 5.60 6.83
CA ALA A 76 5.92 6.58 6.22
C ALA A 76 5.64 6.70 4.71
N ILE A 77 5.64 7.93 4.19
CA ILE A 77 5.50 8.21 2.75
C ILE A 77 6.67 7.55 2.00
N THR A 78 6.36 6.78 0.97
CA THR A 78 7.38 6.04 0.20
C THR A 78 8.06 6.90 -0.87
N GLY A 79 7.36 7.90 -1.42
CA GLY A 79 7.88 8.76 -2.48
C GLY A 79 6.80 9.46 -3.29
N ARG A 80 7.01 9.54 -4.62
CA ARG A 80 6.05 10.13 -5.56
C ARG A 80 4.74 9.35 -5.58
N GLY A 81 3.65 10.05 -5.92
CA GLY A 81 2.34 9.43 -6.15
C GLY A 81 2.28 8.69 -7.48
N PHE A 82 1.35 7.74 -7.55
CA PHE A 82 1.03 6.92 -8.72
C PHE A 82 -0.28 7.40 -9.35
N SER A 83 -0.45 7.22 -10.66
CA SER A 83 -1.77 7.40 -11.28
C SER A 83 -2.76 6.33 -10.78
N SER A 84 -4.05 6.55 -11.06
CA SER A 84 -5.10 5.53 -10.80
C SER A 84 -4.76 4.18 -11.43
N GLY A 85 -4.17 4.16 -12.62
CA GLY A 85 -3.74 2.93 -13.30
C GLY A 85 -2.65 2.20 -12.52
N GLU A 86 -1.59 2.93 -12.20
CA GLU A 86 -0.35 2.38 -11.62
C GLU A 86 -0.45 2.00 -10.14
N VAL A 87 -1.32 2.64 -9.35
CA VAL A 87 -1.37 2.41 -7.89
C VAL A 87 -1.76 0.97 -7.55
N VAL A 88 -2.62 0.34 -8.36
CA VAL A 88 -3.03 -1.06 -8.13
C VAL A 88 -1.85 -2.00 -8.37
N ASP A 89 -1.08 -1.77 -9.43
CA ASP A 89 0.09 -2.58 -9.77
C ASP A 89 1.25 -2.33 -8.79
N ALA A 90 1.35 -1.12 -8.23
CA ALA A 90 2.28 -0.82 -7.15
C ALA A 90 1.97 -1.61 -5.87
N VAL A 91 0.68 -1.76 -5.53
CA VAL A 91 0.25 -2.60 -4.39
C VAL A 91 0.55 -4.07 -4.65
N GLU A 92 0.29 -4.58 -5.86
CA GLU A 92 0.65 -5.95 -6.24
C GLU A 92 2.14 -6.21 -6.09
N ARG A 93 3.00 -5.34 -6.64
CA ARG A 93 4.45 -5.44 -6.50
C ARG A 93 4.91 -5.52 -5.03
N LEU A 94 4.31 -4.70 -4.15
CA LEU A 94 4.61 -4.73 -2.72
C LEU A 94 4.22 -6.07 -2.07
N VAL A 95 3.03 -6.58 -2.42
CA VAL A 95 2.53 -7.86 -1.89
C VAL A 95 3.40 -9.01 -2.40
N ASP A 96 3.75 -9.03 -3.67
CA ASP A 96 4.62 -10.04 -4.26
C ASP A 96 6.00 -10.02 -3.62
N PHE A 97 6.61 -8.84 -3.48
CA PHE A 97 7.90 -8.73 -2.80
C PHE A 97 7.85 -9.24 -1.35
N TYR A 98 6.79 -8.89 -0.62
CA TYR A 98 6.56 -9.41 0.73
C TYR A 98 6.48 -10.94 0.72
N LYS A 99 5.68 -11.53 -0.18
CA LYS A 99 5.53 -13.00 -0.26
C LYS A 99 6.84 -13.72 -0.52
N HIS A 100 7.73 -13.14 -1.34
CA HIS A 100 9.04 -13.71 -1.64
C HIS A 100 10.06 -13.50 -0.52
N SER A 101 9.95 -12.42 0.24
CA SER A 101 10.98 -12.00 1.21
C SER A 101 10.64 -12.31 2.68
N ARG A 102 9.41 -12.75 2.93
CA ARG A 102 8.93 -13.08 4.28
C ARG A 102 9.48 -14.40 4.80
N MET A 103 9.59 -14.50 6.12
CA MET A 103 9.78 -15.77 6.82
C MET A 103 8.45 -16.54 6.93
N PRO A 104 8.48 -17.87 7.13
CA PRO A 104 7.27 -18.65 7.33
C PRO A 104 6.39 -18.09 8.46
N GLY A 105 5.12 -17.80 8.15
CA GLY A 105 4.15 -17.25 9.11
C GLY A 105 4.32 -15.76 9.46
N GLU A 106 5.26 -15.07 8.85
CA GLU A 106 5.51 -13.64 9.11
C GLU A 106 4.44 -12.75 8.47
N ARG A 107 3.92 -11.77 9.22
CA ARG A 107 2.96 -10.77 8.71
C ARG A 107 3.67 -9.75 7.81
N PHE A 108 2.93 -9.10 6.91
CA PHE A 108 3.47 -8.02 6.07
C PHE A 108 4.19 -6.94 6.88
N LEU A 109 3.56 -6.49 7.98
CA LEU A 109 4.09 -5.42 8.81
C LEU A 109 5.41 -5.82 9.49
N ASP A 110 5.53 -7.07 9.91
CA ASP A 110 6.73 -7.59 10.57
C ASP A 110 7.88 -7.73 9.56
N ALA A 111 7.58 -8.24 8.36
CA ALA A 111 8.53 -8.29 7.25
C ALA A 111 9.03 -6.88 6.87
N TYR A 112 8.14 -5.89 6.79
CA TYR A 112 8.52 -4.50 6.55
C TYR A 112 9.45 -3.95 7.64
N ARG A 113 9.14 -4.20 8.91
CA ARG A 113 9.97 -3.76 10.05
C ARG A 113 11.35 -4.41 10.05
N ARG A 114 11.43 -5.69 9.68
CA ARG A 114 12.70 -6.45 9.63
C ARG A 114 13.57 -6.06 8.45
N LEU A 115 13.00 -5.94 7.26
CA LEU A 115 13.72 -5.63 6.01
C LEU A 115 14.04 -4.14 5.86
N GLY A 116 13.30 -3.27 6.55
CA GLY A 116 13.40 -1.83 6.41
C GLY A 116 12.68 -1.30 5.16
N ALA A 117 12.67 0.02 5.00
CA ALA A 117 11.90 0.68 3.96
C ALA A 117 12.51 0.58 2.56
N ASP A 118 13.84 0.50 2.47
CA ASP A 118 14.56 0.66 1.20
C ASP A 118 14.21 -0.41 0.16
N PRO A 119 14.15 -1.72 0.49
CA PRO A 119 13.74 -2.74 -0.48
C PRO A 119 12.32 -2.53 -1.02
N PHE A 120 11.40 -2.06 -0.18
CA PHE A 120 10.02 -1.77 -0.61
C PHE A 120 9.95 -0.54 -1.51
N LYS A 121 10.79 0.48 -1.26
CA LYS A 121 10.90 1.64 -2.16
C LYS A 121 11.49 1.23 -3.51
N GLU A 122 12.49 0.35 -3.52
CA GLU A 122 13.09 -0.17 -4.75
C GLU A 122 12.05 -0.89 -5.61
N VAL A 123 11.21 -1.73 -5.01
CA VAL A 123 10.12 -2.41 -5.71
C VAL A 123 9.08 -1.44 -6.30
N LEU A 124 8.88 -0.30 -5.64
CA LEU A 124 7.95 0.74 -6.10
C LEU A 124 8.53 1.61 -7.22
N TYR A 125 9.84 1.85 -7.24
CA TYR A 125 10.45 2.91 -8.05
C TYR A 125 11.68 2.50 -8.88
N GLY A 126 12.31 1.35 -8.64
CA GLY A 126 13.58 0.93 -9.22
C GLY A 126 13.57 0.79 -10.75
N ASP A 127 12.43 0.42 -11.33
CA ASP A 127 12.25 0.38 -12.78
C ASP A 127 12.02 1.75 -13.44
N ALA A 128 11.85 2.83 -12.66
CA ALA A 128 11.64 4.18 -13.17
C ALA A 128 12.95 4.99 -13.32
N SER A 129 14.10 4.31 -13.21
CA SER A 129 15.44 4.88 -13.31
C SER A 129 16.24 4.25 -14.46
N HIS A 130 15.69 4.24 -15.68
CA HIS A 130 16.48 4.17 -16.92
C HIS A 130 15.77 4.88 -18.08
#